data_AF-A0A5N5U578-F1
#
_entry.id   AF-A0A5N5U578-F1
#
_cell.length_a   1.000
_cell.length_b   1.000
_cell.length_c   1.000
_cell.angle_alpha   90.00
_cell.angle_beta   90.00
_cell.angle_gamma   90.00
#
_symmetry.space_group_name_H-M   'P 1'
#
loop_
_entity.id
_entity.type
_entity.pdbx_description
1 polymer ?
#
loop_
_entity_poly.entity_id
_entity_poly.type
_entity_poly.pdbx_seq_one_letter_code
_entity_poly.pdbx_strand_id
1 'polypeptide(L)'
;MDCPACGSPVTLEVGPDRPLSTSLSDAVLAAEEDEQIEVTRDCWDCGWHETRALRVASIDRTAGDETAVERAALIDEIADELAAIGCVGTLEETLAAIREQRETDSATTDTDDAAE
;
A
#
# COMPACT_ATOMS: atom_id res chain seq x y z
N MET A 1 20.13 22.37 -9.81
CA MET A 1 20.94 22.06 -11.01
C MET A 1 20.82 23.24 -11.94
N ASP A 2 21.87 23.52 -12.71
CA ASP A 2 21.92 24.66 -13.62
C ASP A 2 21.77 24.19 -15.07
N CYS A 3 21.17 25.02 -15.90
CA CYS A 3 20.97 24.78 -17.31
C CYS A 3 22.33 24.78 -18.03
N PRO A 4 22.65 23.76 -18.83
CA PRO A 4 23.93 23.70 -19.54
C PRO A 4 24.07 24.78 -20.63
N ALA A 5 22.95 25.35 -21.10
CA ALA A 5 22.96 26.36 -22.15
C ALA A 5 23.16 27.79 -21.63
N CYS A 6 22.57 28.15 -20.48
CA CYS A 6 22.59 29.53 -19.98
C CYS A 6 22.97 29.69 -18.50
N GLY A 7 23.17 28.60 -17.74
CA GLY A 7 23.53 28.63 -16.33
C GLY A 7 22.38 28.94 -15.36
N SER A 8 21.16 29.14 -15.86
CA SER A 8 19.97 29.39 -15.02
C SER A 8 19.46 28.13 -14.31
N PRO A 9 18.69 28.27 -13.22
CA PRO A 9 18.04 27.13 -12.58
C PRO A 9 17.13 26.35 -13.54
N VAL A 10 17.06 25.02 -13.37
CA VAL A 10 16.13 24.16 -14.12
C VAL A 10 15.05 23.58 -13.20
N THR A 11 13.84 23.44 -13.73
CA THR A 11 12.77 22.63 -13.12
C THR A 11 12.99 21.16 -13.47
N LEU A 12 12.56 20.27 -12.58
CA LEU A 12 12.65 18.83 -12.76
C LEU A 12 11.26 18.23 -12.53
N GLU A 13 10.80 17.42 -13.47
CA GLU A 13 9.53 16.71 -13.44
C GLU A 13 9.78 15.20 -13.62
N VAL A 14 8.96 14.37 -13.00
CA VAL A 14 9.12 12.91 -13.00
C VAL A 14 7.91 12.23 -13.62
N GLY A 15 8.08 11.76 -14.85
CA GLY A 15 7.12 10.97 -15.61
C GLY A 15 5.82 11.70 -15.97
N PRO A 16 5.12 11.27 -17.03
CA PRO A 16 3.74 11.68 -17.26
C PRO A 16 2.76 10.93 -16.34
N ASP A 17 3.13 9.74 -15.87
CA ASP A 17 2.24 8.82 -15.14
C ASP A 17 2.24 9.04 -13.61
N ARG A 18 3.02 10.00 -13.11
CA ARG A 18 3.16 10.29 -11.68
C ARG A 18 2.66 11.71 -11.35
N PRO A 19 2.15 11.94 -10.13
CA PRO A 19 1.79 13.29 -9.71
C PRO A 19 2.95 14.27 -9.85
N LEU A 20 2.65 15.52 -10.23
CA LEU A 20 3.67 16.58 -10.35
C LEU A 20 4.39 16.87 -9.02
N SER A 21 3.79 16.51 -7.88
CA SER A 21 4.39 16.64 -6.56
C SER A 21 5.35 15.51 -6.20
N THR A 22 5.44 14.45 -7.01
CA THR A 22 6.29 13.31 -6.74
C THR A 22 7.76 13.73 -6.84
N SER A 23 8.51 13.52 -5.76
CA SER A 23 9.95 13.73 -5.78
C SER A 23 10.64 12.62 -6.59
N LEU A 24 11.81 12.91 -7.15
CA LEU A 24 12.61 11.90 -7.84
C LEU A 24 12.98 10.72 -6.92
N SER A 25 13.29 11.01 -5.66
CA SER A 25 13.62 9.97 -4.68
C SER A 25 12.44 9.03 -4.43
N ASP A 26 11.24 9.58 -4.23
CA ASP A 26 10.04 8.76 -4.01
C ASP A 26 9.72 7.93 -5.26
N ALA A 27 9.89 8.50 -6.46
CA ALA A 27 9.69 7.76 -7.69
C ALA A 27 10.65 6.58 -7.83
N VAL A 28 11.93 6.77 -7.48
CA VAL A 28 12.94 5.71 -7.52
C VAL A 28 12.66 4.62 -6.48
N LEU A 29 12.27 4.99 -5.26
CA LEU A 29 11.99 4.03 -4.18
C LEU A 29 10.72 3.21 -4.45
N ALA A 30 9.73 3.80 -5.10
CA ALA A 30 8.48 3.16 -5.49
C ALA A 30 8.56 2.43 -6.84
N ALA A 31 9.71 2.43 -7.50
CA ALA A 31 9.87 1.77 -8.78
C ALA A 31 10.00 0.26 -8.63
N GLU A 32 9.35 -0.47 -9.53
CA GLU A 32 9.52 -1.91 -9.67
C GLU A 32 10.88 -2.26 -10.31
N GLU A 33 11.31 -3.51 -10.16
CA GLU A 33 12.52 -4.00 -10.85
C GLU A 33 12.38 -3.78 -12.36
N ASP A 34 13.41 -3.15 -12.95
CA ASP A 34 13.47 -2.79 -14.37
C ASP A 34 12.47 -1.72 -14.84
N GLU A 35 11.72 -1.09 -13.94
CA GLU A 35 10.85 0.04 -14.28
C GLU A 35 11.69 1.22 -14.82
N GLN A 36 11.17 1.86 -15.87
CA GLN A 36 11.73 3.08 -16.45
C GLN A 36 10.99 4.30 -15.93
N ILE A 37 11.73 5.19 -15.28
CA ILE A 37 11.27 6.47 -14.77
C ILE A 37 11.74 7.54 -15.74
N GLU A 38 10.82 8.20 -16.43
CA GLU A 38 11.14 9.38 -17.23
C GLU A 38 11.35 10.59 -16.32
N VAL A 39 12.39 11.37 -16.59
CA VAL A 39 12.70 12.61 -15.89
C VAL A 39 12.93 13.69 -16.93
N THR A 40 12.14 14.74 -16.81
CA THR A 40 12.19 15.90 -17.69
C THR A 40 12.82 17.06 -16.94
N ARG A 41 13.69 17.81 -17.63
CA ARG A 41 14.31 19.02 -17.12
C ARG A 41 14.07 20.17 -18.08
N ASP A 42 13.59 21.27 -17.55
CA ASP A 42 13.25 22.47 -18.31
C ASP A 42 13.96 23.71 -17.77
N CYS A 43 14.50 24.50 -18.67
CA CYS A 43 14.99 25.83 -18.38
C CYS A 43 14.02 26.87 -18.95
N TRP A 44 13.33 27.57 -18.05
CA TRP A 44 12.36 28.60 -18.42
C TRP A 44 13.01 29.86 -19.01
N ASP A 45 14.29 30.10 -18.76
CA ASP A 45 14.98 31.31 -19.22
C ASP A 45 15.42 31.24 -20.68
N CYS A 46 15.87 30.07 -21.16
CA CYS A 46 16.37 29.90 -22.53
C CYS A 46 15.61 28.86 -23.36
N GLY A 47 14.60 28.20 -22.76
CA GLY A 47 13.78 27.18 -23.43
C GLY A 47 14.50 25.85 -23.65
N TRP A 48 15.64 25.63 -23.00
CA TRP A 48 16.31 24.33 -23.04
C TRP A 48 15.46 23.26 -22.34
N HIS A 49 15.33 22.10 -22.97
CA HIS A 49 14.54 20.97 -22.50
C HIS A 49 15.32 19.67 -22.71
N GLU A 50 15.24 18.77 -21.73
CA GLU A 50 15.84 17.44 -21.81
C GLU A 50 15.01 16.41 -21.06
N THR A 51 14.66 15.32 -21.74
CA THR A 51 14.05 14.13 -21.14
C THR A 51 15.07 13.00 -21.08
N ARG A 52 15.15 12.30 -19.94
CA ARG A 52 15.96 11.10 -19.75
C ARG A 52 15.13 9.99 -19.11
N ALA A 53 15.40 8.75 -19.46
CA ALA A 53 14.85 7.59 -18.77
C ALA A 53 15.89 7.03 -17.79
N LEU A 54 15.47 6.80 -16.56
CA LEU A 54 16.23 6.11 -15.52
C LEU A 54 15.64 4.70 -15.38
N ARG A 55 16.48 3.67 -15.42
CA ARG A 55 16.06 2.29 -15.10
C ARG A 55 16.59 1.91 -13.73
N VAL A 56 15.71 1.45 -12.86
CA VAL A 56 16.11 0.89 -11.57
C VAL A 56 16.44 -0.59 -11.78
N ALA A 57 17.73 -0.92 -11.79
CA ALA A 57 18.18 -2.31 -12.01
C ALA A 57 17.93 -3.19 -10.77
N SER A 58 18.24 -2.68 -9.59
CA SER A 58 17.97 -3.36 -8.32
C SER A 58 18.09 -2.37 -7.17
N ILE A 59 17.23 -2.51 -6.16
CA ILE A 59 17.40 -1.84 -4.88
C ILE A 59 17.66 -2.93 -3.85
N ASP A 60 18.82 -2.89 -3.19
CA ASP A 60 19.08 -3.77 -2.06
C ASP A 60 18.21 -3.32 -0.88
N ARG A 61 17.09 -4.03 -0.69
CA ARG A 61 16.15 -3.79 0.41
C ARG A 61 16.59 -4.46 1.72
N THR A 62 17.64 -5.28 1.68
CA THR A 62 18.15 -6.03 2.84
C THR A 62 19.32 -5.33 3.52
N ALA A 63 20.03 -4.45 2.81
CA ALA A 63 20.97 -3.50 3.39
C ALA A 63 20.25 -2.32 4.06
N GLY A 64 19.39 -2.60 5.03
CA GLY A 64 18.71 -1.62 5.88
C GLY A 64 19.32 -1.58 7.28
N ASP A 65 18.96 -0.56 8.07
CA ASP A 65 19.16 -0.60 9.52
C ASP A 65 18.45 -1.86 10.06
N GLU A 66 19.21 -2.78 10.63
CA GLU A 66 18.70 -4.04 11.21
C GLU A 66 17.53 -3.78 12.16
N THR A 67 17.62 -2.70 12.93
CA THR A 67 16.55 -2.25 13.83
C THR A 67 15.26 -1.89 13.09
N ALA A 68 15.38 -1.25 11.92
CA ALA A 68 14.22 -0.87 11.12
C ALA A 68 13.55 -2.10 10.48
N VAL A 69 14.36 -3.08 10.05
CA VAL A 69 13.87 -4.36 9.52
C VAL A 69 13.14 -5.16 10.60
N GLU A 70 13.75 -5.29 11.79
CA GLU A 70 13.12 -5.96 12.93
C GLU A 70 11.80 -5.28 13.35
N ARG A 71 11.77 -3.94 13.36
CA ARG A 71 10.54 -3.20 13.68
C ARG A 71 9.45 -3.40 12.64
N ALA A 72 9.78 -3.47 11.35
CA ALA A 72 8.80 -3.75 10.30
C ALA A 72 8.20 -5.15 10.46
N ALA A 73 9.04 -6.16 10.71
CA ALA A 73 8.58 -7.53 10.95
C ALA A 73 7.64 -7.64 12.16
N LEU A 74 7.93 -6.92 13.26
CA LEU A 74 7.03 -6.86 14.43
C LEU A 74 5.70 -6.17 14.13
N ILE A 75 5.69 -5.14 13.27
CA ILE A 75 4.45 -4.46 12.87
C ILE A 75 3.56 -5.40 12.05
N ASP A 76 4.16 -6.18 11.15
CA ASP A 76 3.42 -7.17 10.34
C ASP A 76 2.81 -8.26 11.23
N GLU A 77 3.56 -8.78 12.21
CA GLU A 77 3.05 -9.74 13.19
C GLU A 77 1.85 -9.18 13.98
N ILE A 78 1.95 -7.93 14.45
CA ILE A 78 0.84 -7.26 15.15
C ILE A 78 -0.38 -7.09 14.23
N ALA A 79 -0.17 -6.74 12.95
CA ALA A 79 -1.26 -6.57 12.00
C ALA A 79 -2.01 -7.90 11.76
N ASP A 80 -1.28 -9.01 11.64
CA ASP A 80 -1.85 -10.35 11.51
C ASP A 80 -2.63 -10.77 12.77
N GLU A 81 -2.07 -10.53 13.96
CA GLU A 81 -2.76 -10.80 15.23
C GLU A 81 -4.05 -9.97 15.37
N LEU A 82 -4.02 -8.69 14.99
CA LEU A 82 -5.19 -7.82 15.01
C LEU A 82 -6.28 -8.31 14.04
N ALA A 83 -5.89 -8.79 12.85
CA ALA A 83 -6.81 -9.39 11.90
C ALA A 83 -7.47 -10.65 12.49
N ALA A 84 -6.69 -11.49 13.18
CA ALA A 84 -7.20 -12.69 13.85
C ALA A 84 -8.16 -12.36 15.01
N ILE A 85 -7.90 -11.30 15.78
CA ILE A 85 -8.83 -10.81 16.82
C ILE A 85 -10.13 -10.31 16.18
N GLY A 86 -10.07 -9.65 15.02
CA GLY A 86 -11.26 -9.27 14.26
C GLY A 86 -12.16 -10.46 13.89
N CYS A 87 -11.58 -11.64 13.69
CA CYS A 87 -12.34 -12.88 13.46
C CYS A 87 -13.09 -13.39 14.71
N VAL A 88 -12.73 -12.96 15.92
CA VAL A 88 -13.46 -13.30 17.15
C VAL A 88 -14.87 -12.72 17.12
N GLY A 89 -15.06 -11.52 16.56
CA GLY A 89 -16.40 -10.96 16.34
C GLY A 89 -17.26 -11.85 15.44
N THR A 90 -16.67 -12.40 14.36
CA THR A 90 -17.34 -13.38 13.50
C THR A 90 -17.72 -14.66 14.27
N LEU A 91 -16.88 -15.12 15.20
CA LEU A 91 -17.19 -16.26 16.07
C LEU A 91 -18.34 -15.96 17.04
N GLU A 92 -18.38 -14.76 17.62
CA GLU A 92 -19.48 -14.32 18.49
C GLU A 92 -20.81 -14.22 17.74
N GLU A 93 -20.81 -13.66 16.53
CA GLU A 93 -22.00 -13.62 15.65
C GLU A 93 -22.47 -15.02 15.28
N THR A 94 -21.54 -15.91 14.93
CA THR A 94 -21.86 -17.31 14.62
C THR A 94 -22.48 -18.02 15.83
N LEU A 95 -21.97 -17.75 17.04
CA LEU A 95 -22.49 -18.32 18.27
C LEU A 95 -23.89 -17.78 18.60
N ALA A 96 -24.11 -16.48 18.42
CA ALA A 96 -25.43 -15.86 18.55
C ALA A 96 -26.44 -16.50 17.58
N ALA A 97 -26.08 -16.67 16.31
CA ALA A 97 -26.92 -17.32 15.32
C ALA A 97 -27.25 -18.79 15.69
N ILE A 98 -26.28 -19.54 16.21
CA ILE A 98 -26.50 -20.93 16.69
C ILE A 98 -27.47 -20.96 17.88
N ARG A 99 -27.40 -19.99 18.80
CA ARG A 99 -28.33 -19.91 19.93
C ARG A 99 -29.74 -19.61 19.48
N GLU A 100 -29.91 -18.64 18.59
CA GLU A 100 -31.22 -18.29 18.02
C GLU A 100 -31.85 -19.47 17.28
N GLN A 101 -31.08 -20.19 16.46
CA GLN A 101 -31.53 -21.40 15.78
C GLN A 101 -32.03 -22.48 16.76
N ARG A 102 -31.34 -22.67 17.89
CA ARG A 102 -31.76 -23.64 18.91
C ARG A 102 -33.03 -23.24 19.63
N GLU A 103 -33.22 -21.95 19.89
CA GLU A 103 -34.45 -21.42 20.48
C GLU A 103 -35.63 -21.59 19.52
N THR A 104 -35.46 -21.30 18.23
CA THR A 104 -36.51 -21.52 17.22
C THR A 104 -36.83 -23.00 17.05
N ASP A 105 -35.83 -23.86 16.94
CA ASP A 105 -36.03 -25.31 16.75
C ASP A 105 -36.76 -25.93 17.96
N SER A 106 -36.42 -25.51 19.19
CA SER A 106 -37.09 -25.95 20.42
C SER A 106 -38.55 -25.48 20.49
N ALA A 107 -38.83 -24.24 20.08
CA ALA A 107 -40.18 -23.68 20.06
C ALA A 107 -41.11 -24.39 19.04
N THR A 108 -40.57 -24.88 17.92
CA THR A 108 -41.32 -25.68 16.96
C THR A 108 -41.69 -27.07 17.48
N THR A 109 -40.85 -27.71 18.30
CA THR A 109 -41.18 -29.02 18.89
C THR A 109 -42.25 -28.97 19.98
N ASP A 110 -42.36 -27.85 20.73
CA ASP A 110 -43.40 -27.71 21.77
C ASP A 110 -44.81 -27.44 21.19
N THR A 111 -44.91 -27.09 19.90
CA THR A 111 -46.20 -26.77 19.26
C THR A 111 -46.86 -27.99 18.57
N ASP A 112 -46.15 -29.11 18.40
CA ASP A 112 -46.64 -30.29 17.66
C ASP A 112 -47.20 -31.43 18.55
N ASP A 113 -47.25 -31.24 19.88
CA ASP A 113 -47.80 -32.22 20.85
C ASP A 113 -49.22 -31.85 21.34
N ALA A 114 -49.98 -31.13 20.52
CA ALA A 114 -51.37 -30.74 20.80
C ALA A 114 -52.27 -30.91 19.56
N ALA A 115 -52.38 -32.15 19.06
CA ALA A 115 -53.52 -32.58 18.27
C ALA A 115 -53.95 -33.98 18.73
N GLU A 116 -55.08 -34.01 19.44
CA GLU A 116 -55.85 -35.22 19.80
C GLU A 116 -56.22 -36.09 18.59
#